data_AF-A0A445CT38-F1
#
_entry.id   AF-A0A445CT38-F1
#
_cell.length_a   1.000
_cell.length_b   1.000
_cell.length_c   1.000
_cell.angle_alpha   90.00
_cell.angle_beta   90.00
_cell.angle_gamma   90.00
#
_symmetry.space_group_name_H-M   'P 1'
#
loop_
_entity.id
_entity.type
_entity.pdbx_description
1 polymer ?
#
loop_
_entity_poly.entity_id
_entity_poly.type
_entity_poly.pdbx_seq_one_letter_code
_entity_poly.pdbx_strand_id
1 'polypeptide(L)'
;MNFSSYGLGLPPDEAESCDVYGLDDDLLQMVPSPVLSVLFLYPLTSKTEEERLQQENEKRENSNKVYFMKQTVDNACGTIGLLHALGNITSEIMLGKLTSFTVVA
;
A
#
# COMPACT_ATOMS: atom_id res chain seq x y z
N MET A 1 -10.55 -3.16 -0.26
CA MET A 1 -9.50 -3.61 -1.22
C MET A 1 -9.47 -5.12 -1.44
N ASN A 2 -9.87 -5.95 -0.47
CA ASN A 2 -9.89 -7.42 -0.54
C ASN A 2 -10.31 -8.04 -1.89
N PHE A 3 -11.47 -7.64 -2.42
CA PHE A 3 -11.98 -8.18 -3.68
C PHE A 3 -11.01 -7.97 -4.86
N SER A 4 -10.38 -6.80 -4.95
CA SER A 4 -9.40 -6.49 -6.00
C SER A 4 -8.12 -7.30 -5.83
N SER A 5 -7.64 -7.47 -4.59
CA SER A 5 -6.45 -8.28 -4.30
C SER A 5 -6.64 -9.75 -4.70
N TYR A 6 -7.82 -10.31 -4.44
CA TYR A 6 -8.14 -11.69 -4.82
C TYR A 6 -8.21 -11.85 -6.34
N GLY A 7 -8.74 -10.85 -7.06
CA GLY A 7 -8.70 -10.80 -8.52
C GLY A 7 -7.28 -10.75 -9.10
N LEU A 8 -6.30 -10.30 -8.32
CA LEU A 8 -4.87 -10.30 -8.67
C LEU A 8 -4.14 -11.58 -8.24
N GLY A 9 -4.86 -12.57 -7.69
CA GLY A 9 -4.31 -13.87 -7.32
C GLY A 9 -3.81 -13.98 -5.88
N LEU A 10 -4.11 -13.00 -5.01
CA LEU A 10 -3.87 -13.12 -3.57
C LEU A 10 -4.92 -14.06 -2.94
N PRO A 11 -4.51 -15.14 -2.23
CA PRO A 11 -5.45 -15.96 -1.49
C PRO A 11 -6.10 -15.18 -0.33
N PRO A 12 -7.38 -15.41 0.01
CA PRO A 12 -8.05 -14.76 1.15
C PRO A 12 -7.40 -15.05 2.51
N ASP A 13 -6.68 -16.14 2.62
CA ASP A 13 -5.95 -16.61 3.78
C ASP A 13 -4.48 -16.18 3.78
N GLU A 14 -4.04 -15.41 2.78
CA GLU A 14 -2.65 -14.93 2.67
C GLU A 14 -2.48 -13.50 3.15
N ALA A 15 -3.34 -12.60 2.69
CA ALA A 15 -3.46 -11.31 3.34
C ALA A 15 -4.83 -10.66 3.20
N GLU A 16 -5.21 -9.91 4.23
CA GLU A 16 -6.48 -9.18 4.27
C GLU A 16 -6.26 -7.68 4.48
N SER A 17 -7.18 -6.87 3.99
CA SER A 17 -7.24 -5.42 4.25
C SER A 17 -7.94 -5.14 5.57
N CYS A 18 -7.33 -4.37 6.46
CA CYS A 18 -7.94 -3.87 7.70
C CYS A 18 -7.95 -2.34 7.74
N ASP A 19 -9.00 -1.75 8.30
CA ASP A 19 -9.13 -0.30 8.46
C ASP A 19 -8.33 0.18 9.69
N VAL A 20 -7.72 1.37 9.60
CA VAL A 20 -7.12 2.06 10.76
C VAL A 20 -8.09 3.10 11.30
N TYR A 21 -8.60 2.86 12.52
CA TYR A 21 -9.55 3.79 13.15
C TYR A 21 -8.90 5.09 13.67
N GLY A 22 -7.60 5.06 13.96
CA GLY A 22 -6.84 6.21 14.41
C GLY A 22 -5.37 5.89 14.62
N LEU A 23 -4.58 6.94 14.89
CA LEU A 23 -3.11 6.85 15.03
C LEU A 23 -2.63 6.94 16.48
N ASP A 24 -3.55 6.90 17.45
CA ASP A 24 -3.19 6.76 18.86
C ASP A 24 -2.89 5.30 19.20
N ASP A 25 -2.12 5.09 20.27
CA ASP A 25 -1.59 3.77 20.63
C ASP A 25 -2.70 2.74 20.92
N ASP A 26 -3.85 3.20 21.43
CA ASP A 26 -4.98 2.33 21.78
C ASP A 26 -5.71 1.85 20.53
N LEU A 27 -5.95 2.74 19.55
CA LEU A 27 -6.57 2.38 18.27
C LEU A 27 -5.62 1.58 17.37
N LEU A 28 -4.32 1.86 17.41
CA LEU A 28 -3.34 1.09 16.64
C LEU A 28 -3.20 -0.35 17.11
N GLN A 29 -3.45 -0.64 18.39
CA GLN A 29 -3.49 -2.01 18.91
C GLN A 29 -4.62 -2.86 18.31
N MET A 30 -5.64 -2.23 17.70
CA MET A 30 -6.70 -2.95 17.00
C MET A 30 -6.26 -3.46 15.62
N VAL A 31 -5.16 -2.94 15.06
CA VAL A 31 -4.64 -3.36 13.76
C VAL A 31 -3.92 -4.69 13.92
N PRO A 32 -4.29 -5.74 13.16
CA PRO A 32 -3.62 -7.03 13.23
C PRO A 32 -2.13 -6.94 12.89
N SER A 33 -1.32 -7.75 13.56
CA SER A 33 0.13 -7.83 13.35
C SER A 33 0.51 -9.20 12.77
N PRO A 34 1.44 -9.27 11.80
CA PRO A 34 2.26 -8.16 11.30
C PRO A 34 1.58 -7.36 10.16
N VAL A 35 1.94 -6.07 10.08
CA VAL A 35 1.50 -5.15 9.02
C VAL A 35 2.52 -5.18 7.87
N LEU A 36 2.05 -5.51 6.67
CA LEU A 36 2.93 -5.62 5.48
C LEU A 36 3.01 -4.33 4.66
N SER A 37 1.92 -3.57 4.63
CA SER A 37 1.84 -2.31 3.88
C SER A 37 0.71 -1.44 4.43
N VAL A 38 0.83 -0.13 4.29
CA VAL A 38 -0.20 0.85 4.64
C VAL A 38 -0.52 1.68 3.40
N LEU A 39 -1.79 1.69 3.00
CA LEU A 39 -2.31 2.59 1.98
C LEU A 39 -2.95 3.78 2.69
N PHE A 40 -2.49 4.99 2.36
CA PHE A 40 -2.98 6.21 2.98
C PHE A 40 -3.69 7.06 1.95
N LEU A 41 -5.00 7.22 2.13
CA LEU A 41 -5.82 8.10 1.30
C LEU A 41 -5.88 9.51 1.92
N TYR A 42 -5.47 10.52 1.15
CA TYR A 42 -5.54 11.91 1.58
C TYR A 42 -5.97 12.82 0.42
N PRO A 43 -6.59 13.98 0.70
CA PRO A 43 -7.03 14.90 -0.34
C PRO A 43 -5.84 15.63 -0.96
N LEU A 44 -5.82 15.69 -2.30
CA LEU A 44 -4.88 16.53 -3.03
C LEU A 44 -5.36 17.97 -3.03
N THR A 45 -4.52 18.86 -2.53
CA THR A 45 -4.74 20.31 -2.47
C THR A 45 -3.62 21.02 -3.23
N SER A 46 -3.81 22.29 -3.57
CA SER A 46 -2.74 23.09 -4.19
C SER A 46 -1.46 23.11 -3.35
N LYS A 47 -1.61 23.14 -2.01
CA LYS A 47 -0.49 23.11 -1.08
C LYS A 47 0.27 21.78 -1.14
N THR A 48 -0.43 20.65 -1.12
CA THR A 48 0.23 19.32 -1.17
C THR A 48 0.91 19.08 -2.52
N GLU A 49 0.36 19.60 -3.62
CA GLU A 49 1.02 19.53 -4.93
C GLU A 49 2.27 20.41 -5.01
N GLU A 50 2.25 21.60 -4.41
CA GLU A 50 3.43 22.46 -4.32
C GLU A 50 4.55 21.78 -3.51
N GLU A 51 4.20 21.20 -2.36
CA GLU A 51 5.14 20.41 -1.53
C GLU A 51 5.69 19.20 -2.32
N ARG A 52 4.86 18.49 -3.08
CA ARG A 52 5.29 17.37 -3.94
C ARG A 52 6.33 17.81 -4.98
N LEU A 53 6.11 18.96 -5.63
CA LEU A 53 7.05 19.50 -6.63
C LEU A 53 8.36 19.97 -5.99
N GLN A 54 8.32 20.53 -4.78
CA GLN A 54 9.52 20.89 -4.03
C GLN A 54 10.36 19.64 -3.72
N GLN A 55 9.69 18.57 -3.28
CA GLN A 55 10.31 17.28 -2.97
C GLN A 55 10.87 16.54 -4.20
N GLU A 56 10.26 16.70 -5.37
CA GLU A 56 10.73 16.09 -6.63
C GLU A 56 12.09 16.66 -7.09
N ASN A 57 12.39 17.90 -6.69
CA ASN A 57 13.68 18.54 -6.97
C ASN A 57 14.80 18.10 -6.01
N GLU A 58 14.49 17.37 -4.95
CA GLU A 58 15.48 16.79 -4.04
C GLU A 58 16.07 15.52 -4.66
N LYS A 59 17.40 15.45 -4.77
CA LYS A 59 18.06 14.20 -5.19
C LYS A 59 17.84 13.14 -4.12
N ARG A 60 17.04 12.12 -4.44
CA ARG A 60 16.84 10.94 -3.60
C ARG A 60 17.62 9.76 -4.17
N GLU A 61 18.24 8.98 -3.30
CA GLU A 61 18.83 7.69 -3.69
C GLU A 61 17.69 6.69 -3.90
N ASN A 62 17.52 6.25 -5.14
CA ASN A 62 16.54 5.23 -5.46
C ASN A 62 17.18 3.85 -5.23
N SER A 63 16.52 3.03 -4.41
CA SER A 63 16.91 1.63 -4.23
C SER A 63 16.42 0.79 -5.39
N ASN A 64 17.30 0.00 -6.00
CA ASN A 64 16.94 -0.95 -7.07
C ASN A 64 16.06 -2.12 -6.58
N LYS A 65 15.79 -2.22 -5.26
CA LYS A 65 14.94 -3.26 -4.68
C LYS A 65 13.46 -2.89 -4.62
N VAL A 66 13.13 -1.61 -4.81
CA VAL A 66 11.75 -1.12 -4.70
C VAL A 66 11.04 -1.29 -6.03
N TYR A 67 9.89 -1.96 -6.02
CA TYR A 67 8.97 -1.98 -7.14
C TYR A 67 8.18 -0.67 -7.16
N PHE A 68 8.34 0.12 -8.23
CA PHE A 68 7.66 1.39 -8.41
C PHE A 68 7.19 1.56 -9.85
N MET A 69 5.98 2.11 -10.01
CA MET A 69 5.42 2.45 -11.31
C MET A 69 4.67 3.78 -11.25
N LYS A 70 4.75 4.57 -12.31
CA LYS A 70 4.01 5.82 -12.44
C LYS A 70 2.55 5.54 -12.77
N GLN A 71 1.63 6.26 -12.15
CA GLN A 71 0.24 6.30 -12.58
C GLN A 71 0.14 7.16 -13.85
N THR A 72 -0.50 6.63 -14.88
CA THR A 72 -0.75 7.32 -16.15
C THR A 72 -2.23 7.33 -16.55
N VAL A 73 -3.08 6.70 -15.73
CA VAL A 73 -4.53 6.60 -15.93
C VAL A 73 -5.21 7.29 -14.76
N ASP A 74 -6.14 8.20 -15.06
CA ASP A 74 -6.90 8.93 -14.06
C ASP A 74 -7.75 7.98 -13.20
N ASN A 75 -7.87 8.31 -11.91
CA ASN A 75 -8.63 7.54 -10.92
C ASN A 75 -8.15 6.08 -10.70
N ALA A 76 -6.97 5.72 -11.18
CA ALA A 76 -6.38 4.39 -10.98
C ALA A 76 -5.53 4.29 -9.70
N CYS A 77 -5.46 5.33 -8.86
CA CYS A 77 -4.55 5.41 -7.71
C CYS A 77 -4.74 4.26 -6.72
N GLY A 78 -5.98 3.81 -6.47
CA GLY A 78 -6.24 2.66 -5.60
C GLY A 78 -5.63 1.37 -6.14
N THR A 79 -5.76 1.11 -7.44
CA THR A 79 -5.15 -0.07 -8.08
C THR A 79 -3.63 0.03 -8.12
N ILE A 80 -3.09 1.21 -8.46
CA ILE A 80 -1.64 1.45 -8.48
C ILE A 80 -1.04 1.28 -7.08
N GLY A 81 -1.69 1.83 -6.05
CA GLY A 81 -1.28 1.66 -4.66
C GLY A 81 -1.29 0.20 -4.21
N LEU A 82 -2.32 -0.56 -4.61
CA LEU A 82 -2.39 -2.00 -4.33
C LEU A 82 -1.27 -2.78 -5.04
N LEU A 83 -0.94 -2.44 -6.30
CA LEU A 83 0.17 -3.05 -7.03
C LEU A 83 1.53 -2.71 -6.40
N HIS A 84 1.71 -1.47 -5.90
CA HIS A 84 2.91 -1.12 -5.14
C HIS A 84 3.00 -1.92 -3.85
N ALA A 85 1.90 -2.07 -3.09
CA ALA A 85 1.87 -2.88 -1.88
C ALA A 85 2.27 -4.33 -2.17
N LEU A 86 1.57 -5.00 -3.09
CA LEU A 86 1.83 -6.40 -3.43
C LEU A 86 3.21 -6.61 -4.05
N GLY A 87 3.64 -5.73 -4.96
CA GLY A 87 4.91 -5.84 -5.66
C GLY A 87 6.13 -5.75 -4.74
N ASN A 88 6.02 -5.04 -3.62
CA ASN A 88 7.13 -4.86 -2.66
C ASN A 88 7.15 -5.91 -1.54
N ILE A 89 6.08 -6.72 -1.37
CA ILE A 89 6.01 -7.77 -0.34
C ILE A 89 6.09 -9.19 -0.92
N THR A 90 6.41 -9.33 -2.20
CA THR A 90 6.46 -10.63 -2.91
C THR A 90 7.39 -11.68 -2.27
N SER A 91 8.35 -11.28 -1.43
CA SER A 91 9.18 -12.18 -0.64
C SER A 91 8.54 -12.67 0.65
N GLU A 92 7.48 -12.01 1.12
CA GLU A 92 6.75 -12.29 2.36
C GLU A 92 5.40 -12.99 2.13
N ILE A 93 4.85 -12.91 0.92
CA ILE A 93 3.60 -13.57 0.53
C ILE A 93 3.83 -14.60 -0.57
N MET A 94 3.14 -15.75 -0.48
CA MET A 94 3.08 -16.72 -1.55
C MET A 94 1.88 -16.45 -2.46
N LEU A 95 2.15 -15.88 -3.63
CA LEU A 95 1.19 -15.84 -4.73
C LEU A 95 0.91 -17.27 -5.22
N GLY A 96 -0.06 -17.95 -4.59
CA GLY A 96 -0.50 -19.29 -4.95
C GLY A 96 -0.46 -20.37 -3.86
N LYS A 97 -0.04 -20.11 -2.61
CA LYS A 97 -0.30 -21.02 -1.44
C LYS A 97 0.13 -20.48 -0.05
N LEU A 98 -0.88 -20.25 0.80
CA LEU A 98 -1.03 -20.47 2.27
C LEU A 98 0.03 -19.95 3.27
N THR A 99 -0.09 -18.68 3.70
CA THR A 99 0.26 -18.08 5.01
C THR A 99 -0.34 -16.67 5.20
N SER A 100 -1.09 -16.41 6.29
CA SER A 100 -1.90 -15.19 6.52
C SER A 100 -1.18 -13.95 7.09
N PHE A 101 -1.51 -12.75 6.59
CA PHE A 101 -0.98 -11.43 6.98
C PHE A 101 -1.97 -10.26 6.69
N THR A 102 -1.63 -8.99 6.97
CA THR A 102 -2.56 -7.85 6.79
C THR A 102 -1.96 -6.70 5.97
N VAL A 103 -2.69 -6.28 4.93
CA VAL A 103 -2.53 -5.00 4.24
C VAL A 103 -3.42 -3.99 4.96
N VAL A 104 -2.93 -2.79 5.22
CA VAL A 104 -3.71 -1.77 5.92
C VAL A 104 -4.18 -0.74 4.88
N ALA A 105 -5.47 -0.40 4.92
CA ALA A 105 -6.11 0.52 3.96
C ALA A 105 -6.72 1.75 4.65
#